data_AF-S2J8L8-F1
#
_entry.id   AF-S2J8L8-F1
#
_cell.length_a   1.000
_cell.length_b   1.000
_cell.length_c   1.000
_cell.angle_alpha   90.00
_cell.angle_beta   90.00
_cell.angle_gamma   90.00
#
_symmetry.space_group_name_H-M   'P 1'
#
loop_
_entity.id
_entity.type
_entity.pdbx_description
1 polymer ?
#
loop_
_entity_poly.entity_id
_entity_poly.type
_entity_poly.pdbx_seq_one_letter_code
_entity_poly.pdbx_strand_id
1 'polypeptide(L)'
;MLNIASLNPDQFRIDLRVKVIELIVSLETKHEQSDAIIHIYEYLVADDTGCIVLNTKSELQIDSVYDIEHAYTETVEGYLRLYATDIGLSSSNQLDGINTQNNRSAILFARKLHY
;
A
#
# COMPACT_ATOMS: atom_id res chain seq x y z
N MET A 1 -3.47 6.55 -15.59
CA MET A 1 -2.85 6.30 -14.28
C MET A 1 -3.15 4.85 -13.92
N LEU A 2 -2.21 4.13 -13.31
CA LEU A 2 -2.47 2.78 -12.79
C LEU A 2 -3.53 2.87 -11.68
N ASN A 3 -4.29 1.81 -11.42
CA ASN A 3 -5.28 1.76 -10.35
C ASN A 3 -5.12 0.49 -9.50
N ILE A 4 -5.69 0.49 -8.30
CA ILE A 4 -5.52 -0.59 -7.33
C ILE A 4 -6.06 -1.92 -7.89
N ALA A 5 -7.20 -1.91 -8.59
CA ALA A 5 -7.78 -3.14 -9.13
C ALA A 5 -6.85 -3.87 -10.12
N SER A 6 -5.99 -3.12 -10.82
CA SER A 6 -5.04 -3.64 -11.82
C SER A 6 -3.71 -4.13 -11.25
N LEU A 7 -3.47 -3.96 -9.93
CA LEU A 7 -2.22 -4.37 -9.30
C LEU A 7 -2.06 -5.90 -9.29
N ASN A 8 -0.85 -6.34 -9.64
CA ASN A 8 -0.42 -7.73 -9.68
C ASN A 8 0.84 -7.92 -8.81
N PRO A 9 1.18 -9.17 -8.46
CA PRO A 9 2.46 -9.47 -7.80
C PRO A 9 3.68 -8.99 -8.59
N ASP A 10 4.75 -8.67 -7.86
CA ASP A 10 6.09 -8.40 -8.39
C ASP A 10 6.14 -7.25 -9.41
N GLN A 11 5.28 -6.22 -9.24
CA GLN A 11 5.29 -5.01 -10.04
C GLN A 11 6.11 -3.90 -9.35
N PHE A 12 6.76 -3.06 -10.15
CA PHE A 12 7.64 -1.98 -9.68
C PHE A 12 7.31 -0.66 -10.38
N ARG A 13 7.76 0.46 -9.81
CA ARG A 13 7.54 1.82 -10.33
C ARG A 13 6.06 2.13 -10.51
N ILE A 14 5.30 1.82 -9.47
CA ILE A 14 3.86 2.03 -9.41
C ILE A 14 3.59 3.42 -8.83
N ASP A 15 2.85 4.22 -9.58
CA ASP A 15 2.38 5.54 -9.13
C ASP A 15 0.85 5.51 -8.97
N LEU A 16 0.37 5.89 -7.79
CA LEU A 16 -1.03 5.79 -7.39
C LEU A 16 -1.46 7.01 -6.59
N ARG A 17 -2.75 7.36 -6.70
CA ARG A 17 -3.39 8.32 -5.79
C ARG A 17 -4.42 7.57 -4.96
N VAL A 18 -4.28 7.61 -3.64
CA VAL A 18 -5.10 6.78 -2.73
C VAL A 18 -5.54 7.56 -1.50
N LYS A 19 -6.72 7.23 -0.98
CA LYS A 19 -7.20 7.69 0.33
C LYS A 19 -6.81 6.68 1.40
N VAL A 20 -6.30 7.16 2.53
CA VAL A 20 -6.06 6.34 3.72
C VAL A 20 -7.38 6.09 4.44
N ILE A 21 -7.73 4.82 4.62
CA ILE A 21 -9.01 4.40 5.20
C ILE A 21 -8.84 4.06 6.69
N GLU A 22 -7.84 3.26 7.01
CA GLU A 22 -7.59 2.80 8.38
C GLU A 22 -6.12 2.43 8.59
N LEU A 23 -5.66 2.58 9.83
CA LEU A 23 -4.40 2.03 10.31
C LEU A 23 -4.66 0.59 10.79
N ILE A 24 -3.99 -0.38 10.19
CA ILE A 24 -4.11 -1.80 10.53
C ILE A 24 -3.04 -2.18 11.56
N VAL A 25 -1.80 -1.77 11.31
CA VAL A 25 -0.64 -2.13 12.14
C VAL A 25 0.27 -0.92 12.33
N SER A 26 0.76 -0.75 13.56
CA SER A 26 1.87 0.15 13.90
C SER A 26 2.88 -0.64 14.71
N LEU A 27 4.07 -0.80 14.15
CA LEU A 27 5.17 -1.58 14.73
C LEU A 27 6.40 -0.69 14.90
N GLU A 28 7.05 -0.85 16.05
CA GLU A 28 8.37 -0.31 16.30
C GLU A 28 9.36 -1.48 16.32
N THR A 29 10.41 -1.39 15.51
CA THR A 29 11.48 -2.38 15.47
C THR A 29 12.84 -1.69 15.49
N LYS A 30 13.87 -2.41 15.88
CA LYS A 30 15.24 -1.90 15.91
C LYS A 30 16.00 -2.41 14.71
N HIS A 31 16.63 -1.52 13.96
CA HIS A 31 17.50 -1.91 12.86
C HIS A 31 18.73 -2.64 13.42
N GLU A 32 18.93 -3.89 13.01
CA GLU A 32 19.96 -4.77 13.58
C GLU A 32 21.38 -4.20 13.50
N GLN A 33 21.69 -3.42 12.45
CA GLN A 33 23.05 -2.92 12.21
C GLN A 33 23.30 -1.51 12.74
N SER A 34 22.28 -0.65 12.77
CA SER A 34 22.45 0.77 13.14
C SER A 34 21.84 1.11 14.49
N ASP A 35 21.17 0.14 15.12
CA ASP A 35 20.45 0.32 16.38
C ASP A 35 19.35 1.40 16.32
N ALA A 36 19.04 1.90 15.13
CA ALA A 36 18.03 2.91 14.88
C ALA A 36 16.64 2.31 15.07
N ILE A 37 15.76 3.08 15.70
CA ILE A 37 14.35 2.75 15.78
C ILE A 37 13.71 2.97 14.41
N ILE A 38 13.03 1.95 13.90
CA ILE A 38 12.27 1.97 12.66
C ILE A 38 10.80 1.78 13.02
N HIS A 39 9.98 2.73 12.58
CA HIS A 39 8.53 2.58 12.61
C HIS A 39 8.06 2.02 11.28
N ILE A 40 7.19 1.01 11.34
CA ILE A 40 6.55 0.37 10.20
C ILE A 40 5.04 0.47 10.41
N TYR A 41 4.35 0.98 9.41
CA TYR A 41 2.91 1.13 9.41
C TYR A 41 2.30 0.31 8.27
N GLU A 42 1.19 -0.36 8.58
CA GLU A 42 0.30 -0.92 7.58
C GLU A 42 -1.01 -0.15 7.57
N TYR A 43 -1.35 0.43 6.42
CA TYR A 43 -2.62 1.14 6.22
C TYR A 43 -3.47 0.42 5.18
N LEU A 44 -4.78 0.39 5.37
CA LEU A 44 -5.69 0.14 4.24
C LEU A 44 -5.81 1.44 3.45
N VAL A 45 -5.44 1.39 2.18
CA VAL A 45 -5.61 2.51 1.25
C VAL A 45 -6.53 2.12 0.11
N ALA A 46 -7.29 3.08 -0.41
CA ALA A 46 -8.28 2.82 -1.44
C ALA A 46 -8.33 3.91 -2.52
N ASP A 47 -8.71 3.48 -3.72
CA ASP A 47 -9.19 4.31 -4.82
C ASP A 47 -10.62 3.88 -5.18
N ASP A 48 -11.15 4.42 -6.28
CA ASP A 48 -12.48 4.09 -6.80
C ASP A 48 -12.58 2.63 -7.31
N THR A 49 -11.46 1.99 -7.60
CA THR A 49 -11.39 0.64 -8.19
C THR A 49 -11.20 -0.46 -7.15
N GLY A 50 -10.57 -0.17 -6.02
CA GLY A 50 -10.36 -1.14 -4.95
C GLY A 50 -9.55 -0.62 -3.78
N CYS A 51 -9.18 -1.53 -2.88
CA CYS A 51 -8.31 -1.24 -1.75
C CYS A 51 -7.18 -2.25 -1.62
N ILE A 52 -6.09 -1.84 -0.99
CA ILE A 52 -4.89 -2.64 -0.76
C ILE A 52 -4.22 -2.21 0.53
N VAL A 53 -3.52 -3.14 1.19
CA VAL A 53 -2.68 -2.85 2.35
C VAL A 53 -1.35 -2.26 1.88
N LEU A 54 -1.10 -1.02 2.30
CA LEU A 54 0.13 -0.27 2.10
C LEU A 54 1.05 -0.44 3.33
N ASN A 55 2.25 -0.93 3.08
CA ASN A 55 3.38 -0.95 4.01
C ASN A 55 4.27 0.27 3.77
N THR A 56 4.51 1.06 4.81
CA THR A 56 5.35 2.26 4.74
C THR A 56 6.05 2.55 6.07
N LYS A 57 7.06 3.43 6.03
CA LYS A 57 7.71 4.02 7.21
C LYS A 57 7.17 5.41 7.53
N SER A 58 6.36 5.99 6.65
CA SER A 58 5.78 7.31 6.82
C SER A 58 4.49 7.21 7.61
N GLU A 59 4.34 8.04 8.65
CA GLU A 59 3.07 8.18 9.35
C GLU A 59 2.08 8.94 8.47
N LEU A 60 0.92 8.35 8.21
CA LEU A 60 -0.11 8.91 7.35
C LEU A 60 -1.37 9.24 8.15
N GLN A 61 -2.06 10.30 7.74
CA GLN A 61 -3.31 10.71 8.35
C GLN A 61 -4.49 9.95 7.73
N ILE A 62 -5.33 9.36 8.60
CA ILE A 62 -6.59 8.73 8.21
C ILE A 62 -7.50 9.77 7.55
N ASP A 63 -8.25 9.36 6.54
CA ASP A 63 -9.12 10.18 5.70
C ASP A 63 -8.42 11.17 4.77
N SER A 64 -7.09 11.22 4.76
CA SER A 64 -6.31 12.04 3.82
C SER A 64 -5.98 11.29 2.52
N VAL A 65 -5.77 12.06 1.45
CA VAL A 65 -5.40 11.55 0.13
C VAL A 65 -3.92 11.79 -0.12
N TYR A 66 -3.22 10.77 -0.60
CA TYR A 66 -1.79 10.81 -0.88
C TYR A 66 -1.50 10.40 -2.33
N ASP A 67 -0.51 11.05 -2.90
CA ASP A 67 0.16 10.65 -4.13
C ASP A 67 1.36 9.77 -3.72
N ILE A 68 1.33 8.51 -4.16
CA ILE A 68 2.37 7.51 -3.93
C ILE A 68 3.15 7.38 -5.22
N GLU A 69 4.48 7.48 -5.13
CA GLU A 69 5.38 7.37 -6.28
C GLU A 69 6.37 6.22 -6.10
N HIS A 70 6.77 5.61 -7.22
CA HIS A 70 7.80 4.58 -7.27
C HIS A 70 7.55 3.37 -6.35
N ALA A 71 6.28 3.07 -6.05
CA ALA A 71 5.91 1.94 -5.21
C ALA A 71 6.19 0.61 -5.92
N TYR A 72 6.12 -0.47 -5.15
CA TYR A 72 6.18 -1.82 -5.67
C TYR A 72 5.20 -2.73 -4.93
N THR A 73 4.83 -3.82 -5.56
CA THR A 73 3.98 -4.85 -4.97
C THR A 73 4.75 -6.12 -4.75
N GLU A 74 4.49 -6.76 -3.62
CA GLU A 74 5.03 -8.07 -3.28
C GLU A 74 3.90 -8.95 -2.74
N THR A 75 4.07 -10.27 -2.82
CA THR A 75 3.15 -11.23 -2.24
C THR A 75 3.74 -11.81 -0.96
N VAL A 76 3.14 -11.51 0.19
CA VAL A 76 3.52 -12.06 1.49
C VAL A 76 2.54 -13.16 1.86
N GLU A 77 3.04 -14.38 2.05
CA GLU A 77 2.22 -15.57 2.36
C GLU A 77 1.06 -15.81 1.36
N GLY A 78 1.25 -15.42 0.10
CA GLY A 78 0.22 -15.54 -0.94
C GLY A 78 -0.71 -14.33 -1.07
N TYR A 79 -0.57 -13.29 -0.24
CA TYR A 79 -1.41 -12.09 -0.30
C TYR A 79 -0.65 -10.86 -0.79
N LEU A 80 -1.29 -10.07 -1.65
CA LEU A 80 -0.68 -8.87 -2.22
C LEU A 80 -0.53 -7.76 -1.18
N ARG A 81 0.63 -7.11 -1.18
CA ARG A 81 0.95 -5.94 -0.37
C ARG A 81 1.58 -4.88 -1.27
N LEU A 82 1.24 -3.61 -1.01
CA LEU A 82 1.88 -2.46 -1.64
C LEU A 82 2.95 -1.93 -0.68
N TYR A 83 4.12 -1.58 -1.19
CA TYR A 83 5.20 -0.99 -0.42
C TYR A 83 5.60 0.33 -1.05
N ALA A 84 5.73 1.36 -0.22
CA ALA A 84 6.17 2.67 -0.67
C ALA A 84 6.93 3.43 0.41
N THR A 85 7.89 4.24 -0.04
CA THR A 85 8.62 5.20 0.79
C THR A 85 8.39 6.63 0.33
N ASP A 86 8.13 6.83 -0.96
CA ASP A 86 7.87 8.14 -1.55
C ASP A 86 6.36 8.39 -1.56
N ILE A 87 5.92 9.18 -0.58
CA ILE A 87 4.50 9.43 -0.32
C ILE A 87 4.34 10.92 -0.03
N GLY A 88 3.67 11.62 -0.94
CA GLY A 88 3.35 13.03 -0.83
C GLY A 88 1.87 13.25 -0.51
N LEU A 89 1.55 14.23 0.34
CA LEU A 89 0.15 14.64 0.51
C LEU A 89 -0.37 15.20 -0.82
N SER A 90 -1.49 14.66 -1.30
CA SER A 90 -2.07 15.09 -2.58
C SER A 90 -2.53 16.54 -2.49
N SER A 91 -2.33 17.29 -3.57
CA SER A 91 -2.84 18.67 -3.70
C SER A 91 -4.37 18.75 -3.75
N SER A 92 -5.04 17.63 -4.05
CA SER A 92 -6.49 17.46 -4.00
C SER A 92 -6.87 16.43 -2.95
N ASN A 93 -7.76 16.82 -2.03
CA ASN A 93 -8.36 15.92 -1.04
C ASN A 93 -9.55 15.10 -1.58
N GLN A 94 -9.93 15.29 -2.85
CA GLN A 94 -11.03 14.55 -3.46
C GLN A 94 -10.52 13.46 -4.41
N LEU A 95 -11.03 12.25 -4.16
CA LEU A 95 -11.08 11.13 -5.11
C LEU A 95 -12.53 10.96 -5.57
N ASP A 96 -12.72 10.48 -6.80
CA ASP A 96 -14.04 10.30 -7.41
C ASP A 96 -14.92 9.29 -6.62
N GLY A 97 -14.28 8.37 -5.90
CA GLY A 97 -14.93 7.42 -5.00
C GLY A 97 -13.91 6.59 -4.23
N ILE A 98 -14.41 5.74 -3.33
CA ILE A 98 -13.60 4.74 -2.62
C ILE A 98 -14.30 3.38 -2.68
N ASN A 99 -13.56 2.33 -3.03
CA ASN A 99 -14.07 0.96 -3.11
C ASN A 99 -13.30 0.06 -2.14
N THR A 100 -13.85 -0.16 -0.95
CA THR A 100 -13.28 -1.06 0.06
C THR A 100 -13.72 -2.52 -0.11
N GLN A 101 -14.61 -2.81 -1.07
CA GLN A 101 -15.14 -4.16 -1.30
C GLN A 101 -14.21 -4.99 -2.21
N ASN A 102 -13.44 -4.34 -3.09
CA ASN A 102 -12.44 -4.98 -3.93
C ASN A 102 -11.06 -4.95 -3.26
N ASN A 103 -10.90 -5.71 -2.18
CA ASN A 103 -9.67 -5.76 -1.41
C ASN A 103 -8.63 -6.70 -2.06
N ARG A 104 -7.61 -6.12 -2.70
CA ARG A 104 -6.52 -6.84 -3.36
C ARG A 104 -5.63 -7.59 -2.38
N SER A 105 -5.56 -7.14 -1.13
CA SER A 105 -4.80 -7.77 -0.06
C SER A 105 -5.50 -8.96 0.58
N ALA A 106 -6.77 -9.21 0.26
CA ALA A 106 -7.55 -10.37 0.71
C ALA A 106 -7.63 -11.50 -0.34
N ILE A 107 -7.10 -11.28 -1.55
CA ILE A 107 -7.09 -12.27 -2.63
C ILE A 107 -5.81 -13.09 -2.53
N LEU A 108 -5.95 -14.42 -2.56
CA LEU A 108 -4.83 -15.35 -2.60
C LEU A 108 -4.28 -15.45 -4.03
N PHE A 109 -3.02 -15.03 -4.21
CA PHE A 109 -2.26 -15.19 -5.44
C PHE A 109 -1.39 -16.44 -5.35
N ALA A 110 -1.88 -17.56 -5.88
CA ALA A 110 -1.08 -18.77 -5.99
C ALA A 110 0.06 -18.55 -7.01
N ARG A 111 1.32 -18.59 -6.55
CA ARG A 111 2.47 -18.73 -7.46
C ARG A 111 2.34 -20.07 -8.16
N LYS A 112 2.01 -20.07 -9.46
CA LYS A 112 2.26 -21.24 -10.30
C LYS A 112 3.77 -21.41 -10.40
N LEU A 113 4.33 -22.32 -9.61
CA LEU A 113 5.69 -22.81 -9.81
C LEU A 113 5.68 -23.54 -11.17
N HIS A 114 6.20 -22.88 -12.20
CA HIS A 114 6.56 -23.56 -13.44
C HIS A 114 7.82 -24.37 -13.14
N TYR A 115 7.66 -25.69 -13.03
CA TYR A 115 8.75 -26.67 -13.00
C TYR A 115 9.27 -26.93 -14.40
#